data_AF-A0A7V8JTK0-F1
#
_entry.id   AF-A0A7V8JTK0-F1
#
_cell.length_a   1.000
_cell.length_b   1.000
_cell.length_c   1.000
_cell.angle_alpha   90.00
_cell.angle_beta   90.00
_cell.angle_gamma   90.00
#
_symmetry.space_group_name_H-M   'P 1'
#
loop_
_entity.id
_entity.type
_entity.pdbx_description
1 polymer ?
#
loop_
_entity_poly.entity_id
_entity_poly.type
_entity_poly.pdbx_seq_one_letter_code
_entity_poly.pdbx_strand_id
1 'polypeptide(L)'
;MKKSLLRTAILLSSAATAQAETVLLDGDIGCESTKVQQSRVQMTRVIMTADNAQTKDQVTRELVDLTSKNCVPLSGIFTVQGRERGLLKINTKEGAQLWLVE
;
A
#
# COMPACT_ATOMS: atom_id res chain seq x y z
N MET A 1 -63.56 23.54 -0.04
CA MET A 1 -62.88 22.35 0.52
C MET A 1 -62.11 21.65 -0.61
N LYS A 2 -60.80 21.83 -0.72
CA LYS A 2 -59.96 21.02 -1.61
C LYS A 2 -58.74 20.55 -0.82
N LYS A 3 -58.59 19.22 -0.78
CA LYS A 3 -57.77 18.47 0.17
C LYS A 3 -56.29 18.63 -0.18
N SER A 4 -55.53 18.92 0.88
CA SER A 4 -54.08 18.83 0.96
C SER A 4 -53.61 17.42 0.61
N LEU A 5 -52.59 17.30 -0.25
CA LEU A 5 -51.81 16.09 -0.42
C LEU A 5 -50.34 16.46 -0.23
N LEU A 6 -49.88 16.35 1.03
CA LEU A 6 -48.48 16.30 1.40
C LEU A 6 -47.84 15.07 0.71
N ARG A 7 -46.86 15.30 -0.17
CA ARG A 7 -45.95 14.26 -0.63
C ARG A 7 -44.69 14.31 0.23
N THR A 8 -44.65 13.46 1.26
CA THR A 8 -43.43 13.20 2.03
C THR A 8 -42.51 12.31 1.19
N ALA A 9 -41.50 12.90 0.57
CA ALA A 9 -40.40 12.16 -0.04
C ALA A 9 -39.41 11.76 1.06
N ILE A 10 -39.40 10.47 1.42
CA ILE A 10 -38.39 9.91 2.32
C ILE A 10 -37.12 9.70 1.50
N LEU A 11 -36.15 10.59 1.66
CA LEU A 11 -34.77 10.38 1.23
C LEU A 11 -34.15 9.34 2.15
N LEU A 12 -34.15 8.07 1.72
CA LEU A 12 -33.31 7.04 2.34
C LEU A 12 -31.85 7.33 1.97
N SER A 13 -31.18 8.11 2.80
CA SER A 13 -29.73 8.25 2.78
C SER A 13 -29.11 6.95 3.32
N SER A 14 -28.86 5.98 2.44
CA SER A 14 -28.05 4.82 2.76
C SER A 14 -26.59 5.26 2.98
N ALA A 15 -26.23 5.56 4.23
CA ALA A 15 -24.85 5.65 4.66
C ALA A 15 -24.26 4.23 4.59
N ALA A 16 -23.63 3.90 3.47
CA ALA A 16 -22.80 2.72 3.38
C ALA A 16 -21.65 2.89 4.39
N THR A 17 -21.69 2.13 5.48
CA THR A 17 -20.55 1.94 6.36
C THR A 17 -19.48 1.19 5.58
N ALA A 18 -18.64 1.92 4.87
CA ALA A 18 -17.43 1.36 4.27
C ALA A 18 -16.59 0.79 5.43
N GLN A 19 -16.52 -0.54 5.54
CA GLN A 19 -15.58 -1.18 6.46
C GLN A 19 -14.17 -0.79 6.02
N ALA A 20 -13.40 -0.25 6.95
CA ALA A 20 -12.01 0.06 6.71
C ALA A 20 -11.27 -1.26 6.47
N GLU A 21 -10.73 -1.42 5.26
CA GLU A 21 -9.95 -2.60 4.90
C GLU A 21 -8.66 -2.65 5.75
N THR A 22 -8.33 -3.81 6.29
CA THR A 22 -7.12 -4.02 7.09
C THR A 22 -6.28 -5.15 6.53
N VAL A 23 -4.95 -5.04 6.66
CA VAL A 23 -3.99 -6.07 6.28
C VAL A 23 -3.12 -6.44 7.49
N LEU A 24 -2.85 -7.74 7.66
CA LEU A 24 -1.88 -8.25 8.63
C LEU A 24 -0.55 -8.44 7.90
N LEU A 25 0.49 -7.76 8.38
CA LEU A 25 1.85 -7.82 7.84
C LEU A 25 2.77 -8.54 8.81
N ASP A 26 3.72 -9.30 8.28
CA ASP A 26 4.71 -10.06 9.05
C ASP A 26 6.12 -9.87 8.50
N GLY A 27 6.68 -8.68 8.75
CA GLY A 27 8.01 -8.32 8.28
C GLY A 27 8.04 -7.80 6.84
N ASP A 28 6.88 -7.50 6.27
CA ASP A 28 6.73 -6.89 4.96
C ASP A 28 7.44 -5.54 4.89
N ILE A 29 7.97 -5.21 3.72
CA ILE A 29 8.70 -3.95 3.51
C ILE A 29 7.79 -2.94 2.84
N GLY A 30 7.47 -1.87 3.58
CA GLY A 30 6.82 -0.68 3.05
C GLY A 30 7.83 0.42 2.75
N CYS A 31 7.68 1.08 1.60
CA CYS A 31 8.55 2.19 1.19
C CYS A 31 7.79 3.51 1.05
N GLU A 32 8.49 4.63 1.19
CA GLU A 32 7.90 5.98 1.17
C GLU A 32 7.18 6.35 -0.14
N SER A 33 7.47 5.65 -1.24
CA SER A 33 6.84 5.91 -2.54
C SER A 33 6.69 4.66 -3.39
N THR A 34 5.73 4.72 -4.31
CA THR A 34 5.53 3.69 -5.34
C THR A 34 6.78 3.47 -6.19
N LYS A 35 7.50 4.56 -6.54
CA LYS A 35 8.74 4.49 -7.32
C LYS A 35 9.83 3.69 -6.60
N VAL A 36 10.02 3.93 -5.31
CA VAL A 36 11.01 3.20 -4.50
C VAL A 36 10.61 1.73 -4.42
N GLN A 37 9.35 1.42 -4.12
CA GLN A 37 8.89 0.03 -4.01
C GLN A 37 9.02 -0.73 -5.34
N GLN A 38 8.70 -0.09 -6.46
CA GLN A 38 8.89 -0.67 -7.79
C GLN A 38 10.37 -0.91 -8.11
N SER A 39 11.24 0.03 -7.76
CA SER A 39 12.70 -0.13 -7.95
C SER A 39 13.22 -1.31 -7.13
N ARG A 40 12.78 -1.45 -5.87
CA ARG A 40 13.11 -2.58 -5.00
C ARG A 40 12.67 -3.92 -5.58
N VAL A 41 11.45 -4.00 -6.13
CA VAL A 41 10.94 -5.22 -6.80
C VAL A 41 11.76 -5.55 -8.05
N GLN A 42 12.09 -4.55 -8.86
CA GLN A 42 12.91 -4.74 -10.06
C GLN A 42 14.31 -5.26 -9.72
N MET A 43 14.99 -4.65 -8.74
CA MET A 43 16.31 -5.10 -8.27
C MET A 43 16.25 -6.53 -7.73
N THR A 44 15.23 -6.85 -6.93
CA THR A 44 15.01 -8.21 -6.43
C THR A 44 14.85 -9.20 -7.59
N ARG A 45 14.08 -8.86 -8.61
CA ARG A 45 13.94 -9.68 -9.82
C ARG A 45 15.26 -9.87 -10.54
N VAL A 46 16.08 -8.83 -10.69
CA VAL A 46 17.41 -8.93 -11.30
C VAL A 46 18.31 -9.88 -10.51
N ILE A 47 18.34 -9.78 -9.18
CA ILE A 47 19.11 -10.69 -8.31
C ILE A 47 18.68 -12.15 -8.52
N MET A 48 17.37 -12.40 -8.62
CA MET A 48 16.82 -13.74 -8.80
C MET A 48 17.08 -14.32 -10.20
N THR A 49 17.16 -13.48 -11.24
CA THR A 49 17.17 -13.92 -12.65
C THR A 49 18.51 -13.75 -13.36
N ALA A 50 19.43 -12.96 -12.84
CA ALA A 50 20.75 -12.81 -13.43
C ALA A 50 21.54 -14.13 -13.34
N ASP A 51 22.35 -14.43 -14.35
CA ASP A 51 23.28 -15.57 -14.32
C ASP A 51 24.65 -15.16 -13.75
N ASN A 52 24.98 -13.86 -13.82
CA ASN A 52 26.26 -13.32 -13.39
C ASN A 52 26.28 -12.99 -11.88
N ALA A 53 27.17 -13.64 -11.13
CA ALA A 53 27.38 -13.39 -9.71
C ALA A 53 27.79 -11.93 -9.41
N GLN A 54 28.64 -11.32 -10.23
CA GLN A 54 29.06 -9.92 -10.01
C GLN A 54 27.88 -8.94 -10.13
N THR A 55 26.96 -9.20 -11.07
CA THR A 55 25.74 -8.41 -11.21
C THR A 55 24.84 -8.59 -10.00
N LYS A 56 24.66 -9.83 -9.51
CA LYS A 56 23.87 -10.09 -8.29
C LYS A 56 24.43 -9.34 -7.09
N ASP A 57 25.74 -9.39 -6.89
CA ASP A 57 26.39 -8.72 -5.76
C ASP A 57 26.23 -7.20 -5.82
N GLN A 58 26.41 -6.62 -7.01
CA GLN A 58 26.25 -5.18 -7.20
C GLN A 58 24.81 -4.74 -6.93
N VAL A 59 23.82 -5.41 -7.53
CA VAL A 59 22.41 -5.08 -7.36
C VAL A 59 21.94 -5.36 -5.93
N THR A 60 22.49 -6.37 -5.25
CA THR A 60 22.20 -6.64 -3.83
C THR A 60 22.64 -5.47 -2.95
N ARG A 61 23.83 -4.92 -3.18
CA ARG A 61 24.30 -3.73 -2.44
C ARG A 61 23.41 -2.52 -2.68
N GLU A 62 23.02 -2.27 -3.93
CA GLU A 62 22.10 -1.19 -4.29
C GLU A 62 20.72 -1.37 -3.67
N LEU A 63 20.20 -2.60 -3.65
CA LEU A 63 18.93 -2.95 -3.01
C LEU A 63 18.95 -2.68 -1.51
N VAL A 64 20.03 -3.07 -0.83
CA VAL A 64 20.21 -2.81 0.61
C VAL A 64 20.27 -1.32 0.88
N ASP A 65 21.06 -0.57 0.12
CA ASP A 65 21.16 0.89 0.27
C ASP A 65 19.82 1.59 0.03
N LEU A 66 19.11 1.26 -1.06
CA LEU A 66 17.79 1.77 -1.37
C LEU A 66 16.79 1.47 -0.24
N THR A 67 16.78 0.23 0.24
CA THR A 67 15.84 -0.22 1.28
C THR A 67 16.11 0.49 2.60
N SER A 68 17.38 0.56 3.03
CA SER A 68 17.76 1.17 4.31
C SER A 68 17.42 2.66 4.42
N LYS A 69 17.43 3.37 3.29
CA LYS A 69 17.17 4.81 3.24
C LYS A 69 15.70 5.18 3.13
N ASN A 70 14.90 4.33 2.49
CA ASN A 70 13.58 4.74 1.99
C ASN A 70 12.43 3.80 2.40
N CYS A 71 12.75 2.72 3.13
CA CYS A 71 11.79 1.68 3.46
C CYS A 71 11.92 1.23 4.91
N VAL A 72 10.84 0.68 5.45
CA VAL A 72 10.78 0.16 6.80
C VAL A 72 10.13 -1.22 6.82
N PRO A 73 10.60 -2.13 7.70
CA PRO A 73 9.88 -3.37 7.97
C PRO A 73 8.61 -3.08 8.76
N LEU A 74 7.54 -3.80 8.42
CA LEU A 74 6.21 -3.62 8.98
C LEU A 74 5.71 -4.95 9.52
N SER A 75 5.28 -4.94 10.77
CA SER A 75 4.65 -6.09 11.42
C SER A 75 3.44 -5.63 12.21
N GLY A 76 2.33 -6.36 12.09
CA GLY A 76 1.07 -6.07 12.74
C GLY A 76 -0.05 -5.70 11.77
N ILE A 77 -1.12 -5.11 12.29
CA ILE A 77 -2.34 -4.81 11.54
C ILE A 77 -2.33 -3.35 11.10
N PHE A 78 -2.53 -3.12 9.81
CA PHE A 78 -2.56 -1.80 9.19
C PHE A 78 -3.85 -1.57 8.42
N THR A 79 -4.34 -0.34 8.41
CA THR A 79 -5.50 0.04 7.59
C THR A 79 -5.04 0.41 6.19
N VAL A 80 -5.62 -0.24 5.19
CA VAL A 80 -5.39 0.05 3.78
C VAL A 80 -6.11 1.36 3.43
N GLN A 81 -5.35 2.31 2.89
CA GLN A 81 -5.84 3.63 2.50
C GLN A 81 -6.16 3.71 1.00
N GLY A 82 -5.60 2.80 0.21
CA GLY A 82 -5.77 2.80 -1.23
C GLY A 82 -4.87 1.79 -1.90
N ARG A 83 -5.09 1.63 -3.21
CA ARG A 83 -4.42 0.66 -4.06
C ARG A 83 -4.01 1.36 -5.34
N GLU A 84 -2.76 1.21 -5.75
CA GLU A 84 -2.27 1.80 -7.00
C GLU A 84 -1.23 0.88 -7.64
N ARG A 85 -1.41 0.53 -8.92
CA ARG A 85 -0.43 -0.24 -9.72
C ARG A 85 0.03 -1.55 -9.03
N GLY A 86 -0.88 -2.26 -8.37
CA GLY A 86 -0.58 -3.50 -7.62
C GLY A 86 0.18 -3.27 -6.32
N LEU A 87 0.15 -2.05 -5.78
CA LEU A 87 0.71 -1.70 -4.48
C LEU A 87 -0.40 -1.28 -3.51
N LEU A 88 -0.24 -1.67 -2.25
CA LEU A 88 -1.09 -1.25 -1.15
C LEU A 88 -0.52 0.00 -0.50
N LYS A 89 -1.37 1.01 -0.28
CA LYS A 89 -1.03 2.19 0.53
C LYS A 89 -1.53 1.98 1.95
N ILE A 90 -0.67 2.18 2.93
CA ILE A 90 -1.03 2.17 4.36
C ILE A 90 -0.58 3.48 5.03
N ASN A 91 -1.17 3.76 6.19
CA ASN A 91 -0.63 4.74 7.13
C ASN A 91 -0.06 4.01 8.35
N THR A 92 1.11 4.43 8.82
CA THR A 92 1.64 4.01 10.12
C THR A 92 0.96 4.80 11.24
N LYS A 93 1.13 4.34 12.50
CA LYS A 93 0.65 5.06 13.69
C LYS A 93 1.23 6.46 13.83
N GLU A 94 2.42 6.67 13.27
CA GLU A 94 3.15 7.94 13.26
C GLU A 94 2.70 8.87 12.11
N GLY A 95 1.74 8.43 11.29
CA GLY A 95 1.20 9.20 10.17
C GLY A 95 2.01 9.09 8.88
N ALA A 96 3.07 8.27 8.85
CA ALA A 96 3.83 8.03 7.62
C ALA A 96 2.99 7.24 6.61
N GLN A 97 3.05 7.61 5.34
CA GLN A 97 2.39 6.89 4.26
C GLN A 97 3.40 5.97 3.59
N LEU A 98 3.08 4.68 3.52
CA LEU A 98 3.97 3.67 2.96
C LEU A 98 3.27 2.84 1.90
N TRP A 99 4.06 2.31 0.99
CA TRP A 99 3.64 1.49 -0.13
C TRP A 99 4.28 0.11 -0.05
N LEU A 100 3.45 -0.92 -0.07
CA LEU A 100 3.85 -2.33 -0.05
C LEU A 100 3.40 -3.04 -1.33
N VAL A 101 4.05 -4.16 -1.64
CA VAL A 101 3.55 -5.05 -2.71
C VAL A 101 2.30 -5.73 -2.17
N GLU A 102 1.27 -5.83 -3.00
CA GLU A 102 0.04 -6.58 -2.69
C GLU A 102 0.28 -8.09 -2.62
#